data_AF-A0A5E4R509-F1
#
_entry.id   AF-A0A5E4R509-F1
#
_cell.length_a   1.000
_cell.length_b   1.000
_cell.length_c   1.000
_cell.angle_alpha   90.00
_cell.angle_beta   90.00
_cell.angle_gamma   90.00
#
_symmetry.space_group_name_H-M   'P 1'
#
loop_
_entity.id
_entity.type
_entity.pdbx_description
1 polymer ?
#
loop_
_entity_poly.entity_id
_entity_poly.type
_entity_poly.pdbx_seq_one_letter_code
_entity_poly.pdbx_strand_id
1 'polypeptide(L)'
;MDILCPKWEIETVKRLGKYNGRVRPVIVTTTTTSRKIQLFKKKKTLENTGIYIKEDYTPAVLQKRKQLQEELQLKRLSGKKVMLRYDKIVELNPQKQHTYVSKKRLLSECPEAENKGKTLNKEDQAKQAHKKNKAQNIRNFLNSSQFNTTPKASTKKTKTLICRRQQLQKINPKTRTMKNELKALYKLISKQYST
;
A
#
# COMPACT_ATOMS: atom_id res chain seq x y z
N MET A 1 -15.21 20.41 -5.74
CA MET A 1 -14.99 18.95 -5.61
C MET A 1 -13.78 18.62 -6.46
N ASP A 2 -12.60 18.52 -5.84
CA ASP A 2 -11.33 18.46 -6.58
C ASP A 2 -10.89 17.02 -6.72
N ILE A 3 -11.67 16.24 -7.45
CA ILE A 3 -11.40 14.84 -7.77
C ILE A 3 -11.53 14.69 -9.29
N LEU A 4 -10.39 14.55 -9.98
CA LEU A 4 -10.33 14.36 -11.43
C LEU A 4 -10.81 12.95 -11.81
N CYS A 5 -12.10 12.73 -12.04
CA CYS A 5 -12.64 11.44 -12.51
C CYS A 5 -12.61 11.38 -14.04
N PRO A 6 -11.61 10.72 -14.66
CA PRO A 6 -11.63 10.53 -16.10
C PRO A 6 -12.74 9.55 -16.51
N LYS A 7 -13.19 9.68 -17.76
CA LYS A 7 -14.33 8.91 -18.30
C LYS A 7 -14.15 7.39 -18.20
N TRP A 8 -12.93 6.88 -18.34
CA TRP A 8 -12.63 5.45 -18.30
C TRP A 8 -12.75 4.81 -16.90
N GLU A 9 -12.81 5.62 -15.83
CA GLU A 9 -13.10 5.13 -14.47
C GLU A 9 -14.60 4.96 -14.21
N ILE A 10 -15.44 5.47 -15.10
CA ILE A 10 -16.89 5.40 -15.00
C ILE A 10 -17.37 4.32 -15.94
N GLU A 11 -18.01 3.30 -15.38
CA GLU A 11 -18.51 2.16 -16.15
C GLU A 11 -19.89 2.47 -16.71
N THR A 12 -20.82 2.86 -15.85
CA THR A 12 -22.19 3.22 -16.26
C THR A 12 -22.74 4.37 -15.44
N VAL A 13 -23.61 5.16 -16.07
CA VAL A 13 -24.38 6.23 -15.43
C VAL A 13 -25.82 6.09 -15.88
N LYS A 14 -26.74 5.97 -14.92
CA LYS A 14 -28.18 5.82 -15.20
C LYS A 14 -29.01 6.65 -14.24
N ARG A 15 -30.09 7.24 -14.73
CA ARG A 15 -31.12 7.88 -13.89
C ARG A 15 -32.13 6.84 -13.46
N LEU A 16 -32.51 6.85 -12.19
CA LEU A 16 -33.52 5.95 -11.64
C LEU A 16 -34.94 6.48 -11.88
N GLY A 17 -35.84 5.59 -12.29
CA GLY A 17 -37.29 5.85 -12.38
C GLY A 17 -37.75 6.71 -13.56
N LYS A 18 -39.08 6.84 -13.67
CA LYS A 18 -39.75 7.69 -14.66
C LYS A 18 -39.72 9.16 -14.22
N TYR A 19 -39.78 10.07 -15.20
CA TYR A 19 -39.76 11.50 -14.92
C TYR A 19 -41.14 11.98 -14.46
N ASN A 20 -41.21 12.53 -13.24
CA ASN A 20 -42.45 13.01 -12.62
C ASN A 20 -42.30 14.46 -12.13
N GLY A 21 -41.57 15.32 -12.87
CA GLY A 21 -41.32 16.73 -12.48
C GLY A 21 -40.25 16.96 -11.41
N ARG A 22 -39.84 15.92 -10.66
CA ARG A 22 -38.76 16.00 -9.65
C ARG A 22 -37.41 15.54 -10.22
N VAL A 23 -36.32 16.03 -9.63
CA VAL A 23 -34.95 15.58 -9.97
C VAL A 23 -34.80 14.10 -9.62
N ARG A 24 -34.38 13.31 -10.61
CA ARG A 24 -34.21 11.86 -10.46
C ARG A 24 -32.83 11.54 -9.86
N PRO A 25 -32.73 10.58 -8.93
CA PRO A 25 -31.45 10.07 -8.47
C PRO A 25 -30.63 9.50 -9.63
N VAL A 26 -29.33 9.73 -9.59
CA VAL A 26 -28.37 9.19 -10.56
C VAL A 26 -27.59 8.07 -9.87
N ILE A 27 -27.62 6.87 -10.46
CA ILE A 27 -26.70 5.79 -10.11
C ILE A 27 -25.48 5.92 -11.00
N VAL A 28 -24.31 5.89 -10.37
CA VAL A 28 -23.01 5.85 -11.03
C VAL A 28 -22.30 4.59 -10.59
N THR A 29 -21.90 3.78 -11.56
CA THR A 29 -21.04 2.62 -11.35
C THR A 29 -19.63 2.99 -11.74
N THR A 30 -18.69 2.84 -10.81
CA THR A 30 -17.26 3.10 -11.02
C THR A 30 -16.52 1.79 -11.27
N THR A 31 -15.57 1.79 -12.19
CA THR A 31 -14.75 0.62 -12.53
C THR A 31 -13.94 0.11 -11.33
N THR A 32 -13.47 1.00 -10.45
CA THR A 32 -12.66 0.62 -9.27
C THR A 32 -13.29 1.07 -7.95
N THR A 33 -13.26 0.16 -6.95
CA THR A 33 -13.72 0.45 -5.59
C THR A 33 -12.89 1.54 -4.92
N SER A 34 -11.60 1.61 -5.20
CA SER A 34 -10.71 2.67 -4.71
C SER A 34 -11.25 4.05 -5.08
N ARG A 35 -11.80 4.18 -6.29
CA ARG A 35 -12.35 5.45 -6.75
C ARG A 35 -13.63 5.84 -6.02
N LYS A 36 -14.54 4.87 -5.87
CA LYS A 36 -15.73 5.01 -5.02
C LYS A 36 -15.35 5.50 -3.60
N ILE A 37 -14.33 4.90 -2.98
CA ILE A 37 -13.86 5.30 -1.64
C ILE A 37 -13.34 6.75 -1.64
N GLN A 38 -12.57 7.16 -2.64
CA GLN A 38 -12.05 8.53 -2.74
C GLN A 38 -13.19 9.57 -2.84
N LEU A 39 -14.22 9.29 -3.65
CA LEU A 39 -15.43 10.12 -3.75
C LEU A 39 -16.13 10.26 -2.40
N PHE A 40 -16.34 9.15 -1.69
CA PHE A 40 -16.97 9.17 -0.36
C PHE A 40 -16.15 9.91 0.69
N LYS A 41 -14.83 9.91 0.60
CA LYS A 41 -13.96 10.68 1.51
C LYS A 41 -14.16 12.19 1.36
N LYS A 42 -14.29 12.69 0.13
CA LYS A 42 -14.50 14.14 -0.11
C LYS A 42 -15.96 14.58 -0.16
N LYS A 43 -16.93 13.68 0.07
CA LYS A 43 -18.38 13.98 -0.06
C LYS A 43 -18.85 15.22 0.73
N LYS A 44 -18.20 15.54 1.85
CA LYS A 44 -18.52 16.72 2.67
C LYS A 44 -18.39 18.04 1.92
N THR A 45 -17.54 18.09 0.90
CA THR A 45 -17.36 19.29 0.06
C THR A 45 -18.61 19.64 -0.76
N LEU A 46 -19.61 18.75 -0.84
CA LEU A 46 -20.86 18.97 -1.57
C LEU A 46 -22.00 19.50 -0.70
N GLU A 47 -21.82 19.62 0.62
CA GLU A 47 -22.90 19.98 1.55
C GLU A 47 -23.59 21.32 1.18
N ASN A 48 -22.83 22.29 0.66
CA ASN A 48 -23.35 23.61 0.27
C ASN A 48 -23.97 23.66 -1.14
N THR A 49 -23.87 22.57 -1.91
CA THR A 49 -24.33 22.53 -3.31
C THR A 49 -25.76 22.00 -3.47
N GLY A 50 -26.39 21.55 -2.37
CA GLY A 50 -27.68 20.87 -2.42
C GLY A 50 -27.63 19.44 -2.98
N ILE A 51 -26.44 18.94 -3.34
CA ILE A 51 -26.22 17.59 -3.86
C ILE A 51 -25.68 16.70 -2.76
N TYR A 52 -26.23 15.49 -2.61
CA TYR A 52 -25.72 14.49 -1.67
C TYR A 52 -25.36 13.18 -2.37
N ILE A 53 -24.37 12.49 -1.81
CA ILE A 53 -23.92 11.18 -2.30
C ILE A 53 -24.10 10.16 -1.17
N LYS A 54 -24.79 9.07 -1.48
CA LYS A 54 -24.99 7.92 -0.59
C LYS A 54 -24.53 6.64 -1.29
N GLU A 55 -24.22 5.62 -0.49
CA GLU A 55 -23.98 4.27 -1.01
C GLU A 55 -25.31 3.63 -1.40
N ASP A 56 -25.28 2.87 -2.49
CA ASP A 56 -26.38 2.02 -2.90
C ASP A 56 -26.32 0.70 -2.12
N TYR A 57 -27.43 0.32 -1.49
CA TYR A 57 -27.54 -0.85 -0.63
C TYR A 57 -28.76 -1.68 -0.99
N THR A 58 -28.69 -2.98 -0.75
CA THR A 58 -29.85 -3.87 -0.93
C THR A 58 -30.96 -3.53 0.07
N PRO A 59 -32.24 -3.85 -0.25
CA PRO A 59 -33.38 -3.56 0.63
C PRO A 59 -33.22 -4.12 2.05
N ALA A 60 -32.68 -5.34 2.19
CA ALA A 60 -32.43 -5.97 3.49
C ALA A 60 -31.45 -5.13 4.36
N VAL A 61 -30.39 -4.60 3.75
CA VAL A 61 -29.42 -3.75 4.46
C VAL A 61 -30.05 -2.41 4.84
N LEU A 62 -30.92 -1.84 4.01
CA LEU A 62 -31.63 -0.59 4.33
C LEU A 62 -32.55 -0.75 5.54
N GLN A 63 -33.29 -1.87 5.64
CA GLN A 63 -34.14 -2.16 6.80
C GLN A 63 -33.33 -2.29 8.09
N LYS A 64 -32.25 -3.08 8.05
CA LYS A 64 -31.35 -3.25 9.20
C LYS A 64 -30.71 -1.92 9.63
N ARG A 65 -30.34 -1.06 8.67
CA ARG A 65 -29.82 0.28 8.96
C ARG A 65 -30.83 1.19 9.63
N LYS A 66 -32.12 1.09 9.26
CA LYS A 66 -33.19 1.86 9.90
C LYS A 66 -33.31 1.50 11.38
N GLN A 67 -33.28 0.21 11.70
CA GLN A 67 -33.29 -0.28 13.09
C GLN A 67 -32.05 0.20 13.88
N LEU A 68 -30.85 0.05 13.31
CA LEU A 68 -29.61 0.47 13.95
C LEU A 68 -29.49 2.00 14.13
N GLN A 69 -30.31 2.79 13.44
CA GLN A 69 -30.23 4.24 13.50
C GLN A 69 -30.68 4.79 14.87
N GLU A 70 -31.65 4.14 15.50
CA GLU A 70 -32.13 4.48 16.85
C GLU A 70 -31.06 4.18 17.91
N GLU A 71 -30.48 2.97 17.88
CA GLU A 71 -29.36 2.60 18.75
C GLU A 71 -28.15 3.52 18.57
N LEU A 72 -27.87 3.93 17.33
CA LEU A 72 -26.77 4.85 17.01
C LEU A 72 -27.00 6.22 17.64
N GLN A 73 -28.23 6.73 17.67
CA GLN A 73 -28.58 8.00 18.30
C GLN A 73 -28.36 7.93 19.81
N LEU A 74 -28.84 6.88 20.49
CA LEU A 74 -28.62 6.67 21.93
C LEU A 74 -27.12 6.61 22.28
N LYS A 75 -26.32 5.90 21.47
CA LYS A 75 -24.87 5.83 21.64
C LYS A 75 -24.18 7.19 21.42
N ARG A 76 -24.71 8.04 20.53
CA ARG A 76 -24.20 9.42 20.35
C ARG A 76 -24.56 10.34 21.53
N LEU A 77 -25.79 10.23 22.04
CA LEU A 77 -26.26 11.01 23.20
C LEU A 77 -25.47 10.68 24.46
N SER A 78 -25.12 9.41 24.66
CA SER A 78 -24.20 8.96 25.72
C SER A 78 -22.73 9.39 25.51
N GLY A 79 -22.42 10.17 24.47
CA GLY A 79 -21.08 10.71 24.22
C GLY A 79 -20.11 9.76 23.49
N LYS A 80 -20.56 8.55 23.10
CA LYS A 80 -19.69 7.62 22.34
C LYS A 80 -19.57 8.07 20.88
N LYS A 81 -18.34 8.12 20.37
CA LYS A 81 -18.07 8.40 18.94
C LYS A 81 -18.38 7.16 18.10
N VAL A 82 -19.61 7.05 17.62
CA VAL A 82 -20.07 5.90 16.79
C VAL A 82 -20.45 6.30 15.36
N MET A 83 -20.21 5.39 14.42
CA MET A 83 -20.58 5.53 13.01
C MET A 83 -21.20 4.25 12.46
N LEU A 84 -22.26 4.38 11.66
CA LEU A 84 -22.86 3.27 10.94
C LEU A 84 -22.06 2.98 9.66
N ARG A 85 -21.52 1.76 9.52
CA ARG A 85 -20.86 1.26 8.30
C ARG A 85 -21.60 0.03 7.81
N TYR A 86 -22.08 0.04 6.56
CA TYR A 86 -22.89 -1.04 6.00
C TYR A 86 -24.06 -1.40 6.93
N ASP A 87 -24.07 -2.58 7.55
CA ASP A 87 -25.11 -3.10 8.43
C ASP A 87 -24.69 -3.18 9.91
N LYS A 88 -23.67 -2.41 10.32
CA LYS A 88 -23.13 -2.45 11.68
C LYS A 88 -22.73 -1.08 12.22
N ILE A 89 -22.83 -0.94 13.53
CA ILE A 89 -22.34 0.23 14.29
C ILE A 89 -20.86 -0.01 14.62
N VAL A 90 -20.02 0.97 14.30
CA VAL A 90 -18.57 0.95 14.55
C VAL A 90 -18.21 2.09 15.48
N GLU A 91 -17.56 1.77 16.60
CA GLU A 91 -16.98 2.74 17.52
C GLU A 91 -15.66 3.29 16.95
N LEU A 92 -15.58 4.62 16.84
CA LEU A 92 -14.40 5.35 16.40
C LEU A 92 -13.51 5.62 17.61
N ASN A 93 -12.80 4.60 18.06
CA ASN A 93 -11.83 4.73 19.14
C ASN A 93 -10.51 5.30 18.57
N PRO A 94 -10.08 6.52 18.95
CA PRO A 94 -8.84 7.12 18.43
C PRO A 94 -7.60 6.32 18.82
N GLN A 95 -7.62 5.65 19.97
CA GLN A 95 -6.51 4.84 20.49
C GLN A 95 -6.34 3.48 19.77
N LYS A 96 -7.36 2.99 19.05
CA LYS A 96 -7.31 1.71 18.31
C LYS A 96 -6.96 1.88 16.83
N GLN A 97 -6.40 3.03 16.43
CA GLN A 97 -5.83 3.20 15.10
C GLN A 97 -4.64 2.25 14.97
N HIS A 98 -4.90 1.08 14.39
CA HIS A 98 -3.96 0.05 13.96
C HIS A 98 -2.49 0.42 14.15
N THR A 99 -1.93 0.01 15.28
CA THR A 99 -0.67 -0.70 15.21
C THR A 99 -0.86 -1.82 14.19
N TYR A 100 -0.45 -1.60 12.95
CA TYR A 100 0.01 -2.70 12.10
C TYR A 100 1.31 -3.24 12.71
N VAL A 101 1.26 -3.65 13.99
CA VAL A 101 2.20 -4.61 14.51
C VAL A 101 1.86 -5.83 13.69
N SER A 102 2.71 -6.13 12.71
CA SER A 102 2.72 -7.44 12.07
C SER A 102 2.50 -8.43 13.19
N LYS A 103 1.42 -9.21 13.15
CA LYS A 103 1.28 -10.38 14.02
C LYS A 103 2.40 -11.33 13.61
N LYS A 104 3.64 -11.03 14.04
CA LYS A 104 4.72 -11.99 14.08
C LYS A 104 4.13 -13.10 14.93
N ARG A 105 3.98 -14.27 14.31
CA ARG A 105 3.51 -15.49 14.95
C ARG A 105 4.07 -15.50 16.37
N LEU A 106 3.19 -15.49 17.37
CA LEU A 106 3.60 -15.88 18.71
C LEU A 106 4.08 -17.32 18.53
N LEU A 107 5.38 -17.54 18.76
CA LEU A 107 5.90 -18.89 18.88
C LEU A 107 5.13 -19.51 20.05
N SER A 108 4.33 -20.53 19.77
CA SER A 108 3.75 -21.36 20.81
C SER A 108 4.89 -21.88 21.67
N GLU A 109 4.81 -21.69 22.98
CA GLU A 109 5.68 -22.41 23.91
C GLU A 109 5.39 -23.89 23.70
N CYS A 110 6.37 -24.55 23.07
CA CYS A 110 6.41 -25.99 22.95
C CYS A 110 6.44 -26.55 24.38
N PRO A 111 5.77 -27.68 24.68
CA PRO A 111 5.72 -28.21 26.04
C PRO A 111 7.14 -28.40 26.58
N GLU A 112 7.38 -27.96 27.82
CA GLU A 112 8.62 -28.21 28.54
C GLU A 112 8.85 -29.72 28.60
N ALA A 113 9.82 -30.21 27.84
CA ALA A 113 10.36 -31.54 28.06
C ALA A 113 11.03 -31.51 29.44
N GLU A 114 10.43 -32.23 30.40
CA GLU A 114 11.05 -32.51 31.69
C GLU A 114 12.42 -33.16 31.44
N ASN A 115 13.48 -32.35 31.54
CA ASN A 115 14.84 -32.85 31.57
C ASN A 115 15.06 -33.53 32.93
N LYS A 116 14.70 -34.81 33.00
CA LYS A 116 15.21 -35.70 34.03
C LYS A 116 16.71 -35.81 33.82
N GLY A 117 17.45 -35.14 34.71
CA GLY A 117 18.90 -35.14 34.69
C GLY A 117 19.47 -36.55 34.73
N LYS A 118 20.37 -36.84 33.78
CA LYS A 118 21.51 -37.74 34.00
C LYS A 118 22.71 -37.10 33.34
N THR A 119 23.60 -36.58 34.18
CA THR A 119 25.02 -36.42 33.87
C THR A 119 25.55 -37.73 33.29
N LEU A 120 26.32 -37.66 32.20
CA LEU A 120 27.56 -38.42 31.97
C LEU A 120 28.22 -37.98 30.64
N ASN A 121 29.47 -37.54 30.80
CA ASN A 121 30.61 -37.60 29.89
C ASN A 121 30.72 -36.62 28.70
N LYS A 122 31.70 -35.71 28.87
CA LYS A 122 32.43 -35.01 27.83
C LYS A 122 33.30 -36.02 27.10
N GLU A 123 32.93 -36.40 25.89
CA GLU A 123 33.80 -36.93 24.83
C GLU A 123 32.85 -37.36 23.71
N ASP A 124 32.55 -36.42 22.80
CA ASP A 124 32.08 -36.66 21.43
C ASP A 124 31.64 -35.32 20.81
N GLN A 125 32.59 -34.40 20.68
CA GLN A 125 32.41 -33.27 19.78
C GLN A 125 32.60 -33.75 18.34
N ALA A 126 31.54 -34.31 17.76
CA ALA A 126 31.42 -34.40 16.31
C ALA A 126 31.41 -32.97 15.74
N LYS A 127 32.51 -32.58 15.09
CA LYS A 127 32.72 -31.29 14.42
C LYS A 127 31.60 -31.03 13.41
N GLN A 128 30.56 -30.30 13.80
CA GLN A 128 29.57 -29.79 12.85
C GLN A 128 30.24 -28.71 11.99
N ALA A 129 30.21 -28.91 10.67
CA ALA A 129 30.79 -28.00 9.70
C ALA A 129 30.13 -26.59 9.80
N HIS A 130 30.96 -25.54 9.81
CA HIS A 130 30.49 -24.17 9.71
C HIS A 130 29.75 -23.96 8.37
N LYS A 131 28.42 -23.81 8.42
CA LYS A 131 27.62 -23.39 7.25
C LYS A 131 28.07 -21.99 6.81
N LYS A 132 28.71 -21.92 5.63
CA LYS A 132 29.23 -20.67 5.01
C LYS A 132 28.18 -19.58 4.74
N ASN A 133 26.88 -19.90 4.86
CA ASN A 133 25.77 -19.01 4.49
C ASN A 133 24.97 -18.48 5.68
N LYS A 134 25.53 -18.47 6.89
CA LYS A 134 24.88 -17.79 8.02
C LYS A 134 25.10 -16.28 7.87
N ALA A 135 24.18 -15.62 7.16
CA ALA A 135 24.18 -14.17 7.03
C ALA A 135 24.10 -13.54 8.44
N GLN A 136 25.16 -12.85 8.84
CA GLN A 136 25.14 -12.02 10.03
C GLN A 136 24.25 -10.80 9.74
N ASN A 137 23.10 -10.77 10.41
CA ASN A 137 22.32 -9.56 10.68
C ASN A 137 21.77 -8.80 9.44
N ILE A 138 20.60 -9.23 8.95
CA ILE A 138 19.80 -8.59 7.88
C ILE A 138 19.49 -7.09 8.16
N ARG A 139 19.59 -6.63 9.42
CA ARG A 139 19.37 -5.23 9.78
C ARG A 139 20.31 -4.25 9.05
N ASN A 140 21.55 -4.66 8.77
CA ASN A 140 22.52 -3.81 8.09
C ASN A 140 22.18 -3.61 6.60
N PHE A 141 21.47 -4.57 5.99
CA PHE A 141 21.05 -4.50 4.59
C PHE A 141 19.85 -3.55 4.41
N LEU A 142 18.90 -3.58 5.35
CA LEU A 142 17.66 -2.77 5.29
C LEU A 142 17.85 -1.29 5.68
N ASN A 143 18.86 -0.99 6.49
CA ASN A 143 19.18 0.39 6.90
C ASN A 143 19.91 1.20 5.81
N SER A 144 20.19 0.62 4.64
CA SER A 144 20.83 1.32 3.51
C SER A 144 19.88 2.24 2.72
N SER A 145 18.64 2.43 3.17
CA SER A 145 17.65 3.34 2.57
C SER A 145 17.79 4.80 3.03
N GLN A 146 19.03 5.28 3.12
CA GLN A 146 19.34 6.71 3.09
C GLN A 146 20.33 6.95 1.95
N PHE A 147 19.82 7.24 0.75
CA PHE A 147 20.61 7.83 -0.32
C PHE A 147 20.93 9.29 0.03
N ASN A 148 21.79 9.50 1.03
CA ASN A 148 22.68 10.65 1.02
C ASN A 148 23.95 10.17 0.33
N THR A 149 23.96 10.27 -1.01
CA THR A 149 25.19 10.05 -1.76
C THR A 149 26.16 11.16 -1.40
N THR A 150 27.10 10.90 -0.48
CA THR A 150 28.39 11.54 -0.59
C THR A 150 28.97 11.09 -1.94
N PRO A 151 29.32 12.01 -2.85
CA PRO A 151 29.82 11.60 -4.15
C PRO A 151 31.16 10.90 -3.93
N LYS A 152 31.19 9.57 -4.04
CA LYS A 152 32.44 8.85 -4.36
C LYS A 152 33.02 9.58 -5.56
N ALA A 153 34.21 10.14 -5.41
CA ALA A 153 34.87 10.92 -6.45
C ALA A 153 35.03 10.04 -7.69
N SER A 154 34.07 10.10 -8.61
CA SER A 154 34.10 9.31 -9.82
C SER A 154 35.26 9.81 -10.66
N THR A 155 36.14 8.91 -11.08
CA THR A 155 37.30 9.27 -11.91
C THR A 155 36.84 10.09 -13.12
N LYS A 156 37.70 11.00 -13.61
CA LYS A 156 37.39 11.83 -14.80
C LYS A 156 36.90 10.96 -15.98
N LYS A 157 37.47 9.76 -16.12
CA LYS A 157 37.09 8.74 -17.11
C LYS A 157 35.66 8.21 -16.93
N THR A 158 35.20 8.00 -15.70
CA THR A 158 33.82 7.55 -15.44
C THR A 158 32.81 8.64 -15.78
N LYS A 159 33.13 9.91 -15.47
CA LYS A 159 32.28 11.06 -15.79
C LYS A 159 32.09 11.23 -17.30
N THR A 160 33.15 11.05 -18.09
CA THR A 160 33.06 11.15 -19.56
C THR A 160 32.19 10.05 -20.16
N LEU A 161 32.31 8.81 -19.68
CA LEU A 161 31.47 7.68 -20.14
C LEU A 161 29.98 7.89 -19.84
N ILE A 162 29.66 8.41 -18.64
CA ILE A 162 28.27 8.72 -18.25
C ILE A 162 27.69 9.83 -19.13
N CYS A 163 28.47 10.88 -19.38
CA CYS A 163 28.04 12.00 -20.23
C CYS A 163 27.78 11.53 -21.67
N ARG A 164 28.69 10.73 -22.24
CA ARG A 164 28.54 10.15 -23.58
C ARG A 164 27.28 9.27 -23.68
N ARG A 165 26.99 8.46 -22.66
CA ARG A 165 25.76 7.64 -22.61
C ARG A 165 24.50 8.51 -22.69
N GLN A 166 24.46 9.63 -21.94
CA GLN A 166 23.32 10.54 -21.93
C GLN A 166 23.13 11.23 -23.28
N GLN A 167 24.22 11.62 -23.96
CA GLN A 167 24.17 12.18 -25.31
C GLN A 167 23.55 11.20 -26.31
N LEU A 168 23.99 9.92 -26.28
CA LEU A 168 23.44 8.90 -27.16
C LEU A 168 21.95 8.63 -26.89
N GLN A 169 21.48 8.71 -25.65
CA GLN A 169 20.07 8.50 -25.31
C GLN A 169 19.13 9.54 -25.93
N LYS A 170 19.58 10.80 -26.01
CA LYS A 170 18.80 11.94 -26.52
C LYS A 170 18.57 11.89 -28.04
N ILE A 171 19.42 11.18 -28.78
CA ILE A 171 19.32 11.10 -30.24
C ILE A 171 18.31 10.03 -30.64
N ASN A 172 17.35 10.39 -31.50
CA ASN A 172 16.43 9.48 -32.17
C ASN A 172 16.18 9.98 -33.62
N PRO A 173 16.23 9.09 -34.64
CA PRO A 173 16.48 7.66 -34.55
C PRO A 173 17.97 7.32 -34.32
N LYS A 174 18.23 6.25 -33.56
CA LYS A 174 19.60 5.77 -33.30
C LYS A 174 20.08 4.85 -34.41
N THR A 175 21.26 5.12 -34.96
CA THR A 175 21.94 4.21 -35.90
C THR A 175 22.36 2.91 -35.20
N ARG A 176 22.62 1.85 -35.99
CA ARG A 176 23.06 0.55 -35.46
C ARG A 176 24.34 0.65 -34.63
N THR A 177 25.28 1.48 -35.06
CA THR A 177 26.55 1.75 -34.36
C THR A 177 26.31 2.42 -33.01
N MET A 178 25.43 3.43 -32.94
CA MET A 178 25.08 4.11 -31.69
C MET A 178 24.39 3.19 -30.68
N LYS A 179 23.55 2.25 -31.15
CA LYS A 179 22.92 1.24 -30.28
C LYS A 179 23.97 0.30 -29.67
N ASN A 180 24.96 -0.11 -30.45
CA ASN A 180 26.06 -0.95 -29.98
C ASN A 180 26.94 -0.20 -28.97
N GLU A 181 27.27 1.05 -29.26
CA GLU A 181 28.04 1.93 -28.36
C GLU A 181 27.32 2.13 -27.02
N LEU A 182 26.02 2.43 -27.06
CA LEU A 182 25.19 2.58 -25.87
C LEU A 182 25.17 1.30 -25.02
N LYS A 183 25.02 0.12 -25.65
CA LYS A 183 25.08 -1.17 -24.96
C LYS A 183 26.44 -1.43 -24.31
N ALA A 184 27.54 -1.09 -24.98
CA ALA A 184 28.89 -1.21 -24.43
C ALA A 184 29.09 -0.28 -23.22
N LEU A 185 28.63 0.97 -23.29
CA LEU A 185 28.72 1.94 -22.20
C LEU A 185 27.97 1.46 -20.94
N TYR A 186 26.78 0.87 -21.09
CA TYR A 186 26.06 0.30 -19.95
C TYR A 186 26.84 -0.80 -19.24
N LYS A 187 27.44 -1.73 -20.01
CA LYS A 187 28.21 -2.86 -19.47
C LYS A 187 29.50 -2.39 -18.78
N LEU A 188 30.15 -1.35 -19.33
CA LEU A 188 31.41 -0.83 -18.82
C LEU A 188 31.19 -0.01 -17.53
N ILE A 189 30.14 0.82 -17.51
CA ILE A 189 29.73 1.56 -16.31
C ILE A 189 29.31 0.59 -15.20
N SER A 190 28.46 -0.41 -15.49
CA SER A 190 28.02 -1.36 -14.46
C SER A 190 29.18 -2.14 -13.82
N LYS A 191 30.21 -2.49 -14.61
CA LYS A 191 31.42 -3.16 -14.11
C LYS A 191 32.21 -2.27 -13.12
N GLN A 192 32.22 -0.96 -13.30
CA GLN A 192 32.94 -0.02 -12.41
C GLN A 192 32.24 0.22 -11.07
N TYR A 193 30.95 -0.09 -10.94
CA TYR A 193 30.17 0.09 -9.71
C TYR A 193 29.90 -1.22 -8.94
N SER A 194 30.42 -2.36 -9.44
CA SER A 194 30.22 -3.69 -8.85
C SER A 194 31.35 -4.13 -7.90
N THR A 195 32.27 -3.22 -7.56
CA THR A 195 33.38 -3.39 -6.60
C THR A 195 33.20 -2.40 -5.46
#